data_AF-A0A7H1RNJ1-F1
#
_entry.id   AF-A0A7H1RNJ1-F1
#
_cell.length_a   1.000
_cell.length_b   1.000
_cell.length_c   1.000
_cell.angle_alpha   90.00
_cell.angle_beta   90.00
_cell.angle_gamma   90.00
#
_symmetry.space_group_name_H-M   'P 1'
#
loop_
_entity.id
_entity.type
_entity.pdbx_description
1 polymer ?
#
loop_
_entity_poly.entity_id
_entity_poly.type
_entity_poly.pdbx_seq_one_letter_code
_entity_poly.pdbx_strand_id
1 'polypeptide(L)'
;MTSRPDLTDQAVRQQVLLERVKAGEAARIDAFLQQQDRRLREILTRASLTAVQRDRIEALLREVRAALEALHRDYTRALTARLDTLAGTVADMEARALGAALEGVDVATPAAPALRAAVTAAPLAVRGAGGGMLLEPFIAAWTSASIERVEGVIRRGYFEGRTTEQIVRDVRGTKAANYRDGILEVNRRNARTVVHTGLQHVAHVARTETMKANADIVKGYRWVSTLDSRTSELCQSLDGRTFDLGEGPLPPAHPNCRSTVVPVTKTFRELGIDVDEVPPGTRASVDGQVPASLTYFEWLKTQPASFVEEALGPTRAAVFLKGGISSDDFATLQLGRNFQPLTIEEMREKAPKVFERAGV
;
A
#
# COMPACT_ATOMS: atom_id res chain seq x y z
N MET A 1 1.28 -27.15 4.95
CA MET A 1 1.12 -26.03 5.91
C MET A 1 -0.03 -25.17 5.43
N THR A 2 -1.25 -25.49 5.86
CA THR A 2 -2.46 -24.77 5.42
C THR A 2 -2.78 -23.72 6.47
N SER A 3 -2.86 -22.44 6.09
CA SER A 3 -3.36 -21.41 7.00
C SER A 3 -4.83 -21.71 7.34
N ARG A 4 -5.25 -21.40 8.57
CA ARG A 4 -6.64 -21.65 8.96
C ARG A 4 -7.62 -20.72 8.21
N PRO A 5 -8.77 -21.23 7.73
CA PRO A 5 -9.68 -20.43 6.91
C PRO A 5 -10.42 -19.31 7.66
N ASP A 6 -10.73 -19.51 8.93
CA ASP A 6 -11.25 -18.51 9.86
C ASP A 6 -10.30 -17.31 9.99
N LEU A 7 -8.99 -17.56 10.16
CA LEU A 7 -7.96 -16.52 10.18
C LEU A 7 -7.84 -15.80 8.85
N THR A 8 -8.09 -16.50 7.74
CA THR A 8 -8.08 -15.90 6.40
C THR A 8 -9.26 -14.94 6.21
N ASP A 9 -10.47 -15.35 6.58
CA ASP A 9 -11.65 -14.49 6.54
C ASP A 9 -11.47 -13.25 7.42
N GLN A 10 -10.98 -13.43 8.65
CA GLN A 10 -10.69 -12.33 9.57
C GLN A 10 -9.68 -11.34 8.98
N ALA A 11 -8.54 -11.82 8.46
CA ALA A 11 -7.53 -10.96 7.85
C ALA A 11 -8.05 -10.20 6.62
N VAL A 12 -8.91 -10.83 5.80
CA VAL A 12 -9.52 -10.18 4.65
C VAL A 12 -10.53 -9.11 5.09
N ARG A 13 -11.36 -9.39 6.10
CA ARG A 13 -12.27 -8.39 6.69
C ARG A 13 -11.50 -7.20 7.26
N GLN A 14 -10.42 -7.47 7.98
CA GLN A 14 -9.52 -6.44 8.51
C GLN A 14 -8.87 -5.62 7.39
N GLN A 15 -8.43 -6.25 6.31
CA GLN A 15 -7.88 -5.54 5.15
C GLN A 15 -8.94 -4.64 4.49
N VAL A 16 -10.20 -5.09 4.38
CA VAL A 16 -11.32 -4.24 3.90
C VAL A 16 -11.55 -3.04 4.82
N LEU A 17 -11.50 -3.24 6.14
CA LEU A 17 -11.60 -2.13 7.10
C LEU A 17 -10.42 -1.15 6.96
N LEU A 18 -9.21 -1.66 6.74
CA LEU A 18 -8.03 -0.83 6.49
C LEU A 18 -8.18 0.00 5.20
N GLU A 19 -8.75 -0.56 4.13
CA GLU A 19 -9.07 0.21 2.92
C GLU A 19 -10.07 1.35 3.20
N ARG A 20 -11.03 1.15 4.11
CA ARG A 20 -11.94 2.23 4.57
C ARG A 20 -11.19 3.30 5.36
N VAL A 21 -10.24 2.92 6.22
CA VAL A 21 -9.37 3.87 6.93
C VAL A 21 -8.54 4.68 5.94
N LYS A 22 -7.93 4.03 4.95
CA LYS A 22 -7.20 4.69 3.85
C LYS A 22 -8.08 5.69 3.10
N ALA A 23 -9.31 5.30 2.76
CA ALA A 23 -10.27 6.20 2.11
C ALA A 23 -10.63 7.40 3.00
N GLY A 24 -10.78 7.20 4.31
CA GLY A 24 -11.01 8.28 5.27
C GLY A 24 -9.82 9.25 5.38
N GLU A 25 -8.58 8.74 5.35
CA GLU A 25 -7.39 9.60 5.32
C GLU A 25 -7.29 10.42 4.03
N ALA A 26 -7.79 9.92 2.91
CA ALA A 26 -7.85 10.71 1.68
C ALA A 26 -8.68 12.00 1.82
N ALA A 27 -9.79 11.95 2.56
CA ALA A 27 -10.57 13.16 2.84
C ALA A 27 -9.81 14.17 3.72
N ARG A 28 -8.96 13.68 4.64
CA ARG A 28 -8.09 14.54 5.47
C ARG A 28 -6.97 15.19 4.65
N ILE A 29 -6.44 14.48 3.66
CA ILE A 29 -5.49 15.04 2.69
C ILE A 29 -6.15 16.18 1.90
N ASP A 30 -7.41 16.01 1.48
CA ASP A 30 -8.13 17.06 0.76
C ASP A 30 -8.31 18.32 1.61
N ALA A 31 -8.69 18.17 2.89
CA ALA A 31 -8.77 19.30 3.83
C ALA A 31 -7.41 19.98 4.05
N PHE A 32 -6.34 19.20 4.19
CA PHE A 32 -4.97 19.70 4.30
C PHE A 32 -4.55 20.53 3.08
N LEU A 33 -4.83 20.04 1.86
CA LEU A 33 -4.50 20.78 0.63
C LEU A 33 -5.34 22.04 0.45
N GLN A 34 -6.60 22.05 0.91
CA GLN A 34 -7.40 23.27 0.94
C GLN A 34 -6.83 24.31 1.91
N GLN A 35 -6.24 23.88 3.02
CA GLN A 35 -5.51 24.78 3.92
C GLN A 35 -4.24 25.33 3.27
N GLN A 36 -3.49 24.49 2.55
CA GLN A 36 -2.33 24.94 1.76
C GLN A 36 -2.73 25.94 0.68
N ASP A 37 -3.77 25.68 -0.11
CA ASP A 37 -4.29 26.60 -1.14
C ASP A 37 -4.62 27.97 -0.56
N ARG A 38 -5.40 28.00 0.54
CA ARG A 38 -5.74 29.25 1.23
C ARG A 38 -4.50 30.01 1.67
N ARG A 39 -3.55 29.32 2.31
CA ARG A 39 -2.33 29.95 2.82
C ARG A 39 -1.43 30.49 1.71
N LEU A 40 -1.28 29.74 0.63
CA LEU A 40 -0.49 30.17 -0.54
C LEU A 40 -1.12 31.40 -1.20
N ARG A 41 -2.45 31.43 -1.34
CA ARG A 41 -3.16 32.59 -1.90
C ARG A 41 -2.99 33.85 -1.05
N GLU A 42 -3.10 33.74 0.27
CA GLU A 42 -2.85 34.86 1.19
C GLU A 42 -1.45 35.45 1.00
N ILE A 43 -0.43 34.59 0.99
CA ILE A 43 0.97 34.99 0.85
C ILE A 43 1.22 35.64 -0.52
N LEU A 44 0.79 34.98 -1.60
CA LEU A 44 1.03 35.43 -2.97
C LEU A 44 0.30 36.74 -3.30
N THR A 45 -0.95 36.90 -2.84
CA THR A 45 -1.74 38.11 -3.10
C THR A 45 -1.17 39.32 -2.36
N ARG A 46 -0.68 39.15 -1.13
CA ARG A 46 -0.06 40.24 -0.36
C ARG A 46 1.26 40.71 -0.96
N ALA A 47 2.00 39.82 -1.60
CA ALA A 47 3.32 40.13 -2.12
C ALA A 47 3.30 41.19 -3.24
N SER A 48 2.19 41.33 -3.98
CA SER A 48 1.96 42.35 -5.03
C SER A 48 3.22 42.80 -5.78
N LEU A 49 3.98 41.83 -6.31
CA LEU A 49 5.29 42.09 -6.91
C LEU A 49 5.12 42.52 -8.37
N THR A 50 4.99 43.82 -8.60
CA THR A 50 5.22 44.41 -9.92
C THR A 50 6.71 44.75 -10.05
N ALA A 51 7.39 44.07 -10.98
CA ALA A 51 8.82 44.11 -11.29
C ALA A 51 9.77 43.26 -10.40
N VAL A 52 10.59 42.46 -11.09
CA VAL A 52 11.49 41.42 -10.58
C VAL A 52 12.64 42.03 -9.77
N GLN A 53 12.59 41.88 -8.44
CA GLN A 53 13.78 41.98 -7.58
C GLN A 53 14.04 40.59 -6.99
N ARG A 54 15.18 39.99 -7.35
CA ARG A 54 15.60 38.64 -6.92
C ARG A 54 15.40 38.43 -5.41
N ASP A 55 15.83 39.39 -4.61
CA ASP A 55 15.76 39.33 -3.15
C ASP A 55 14.31 39.27 -2.63
N ARG A 56 13.36 39.92 -3.32
CA ARG A 56 11.94 39.87 -2.96
C ARG A 56 11.33 38.50 -3.25
N ILE A 57 11.70 37.87 -4.36
CA ILE A 57 11.24 36.50 -4.69
C ILE A 57 11.83 35.50 -3.69
N GLU A 58 13.11 35.63 -3.36
CA GLU A 58 13.75 34.77 -2.36
C GLU A 58 13.10 34.94 -0.97
N ALA A 59 12.76 36.16 -0.56
CA ALA A 59 12.01 36.41 0.68
C ALA A 59 10.61 35.78 0.65
N LEU A 60 9.89 35.92 -0.46
CA LEU A 60 8.57 35.31 -0.66
C LEU A 60 8.64 33.78 -0.58
N LEU A 61 9.61 33.16 -1.26
CA LEU A 61 9.78 31.71 -1.23
C LEU A 61 10.13 31.21 0.17
N ARG A 62 10.96 31.93 0.93
CA ARG A 62 11.22 31.61 2.35
C ARG A 62 9.94 31.65 3.19
N GLU A 63 9.08 32.64 2.97
CA GLU A 63 7.80 32.71 3.66
C GLU A 63 6.86 31.55 3.29
N VAL A 64 6.74 31.25 1.99
CA VAL A 64 5.95 30.12 1.48
C VAL A 64 6.44 28.82 2.10
N ARG A 65 7.75 28.58 2.09
CA ARG A 65 8.38 27.42 2.72
C ARG A 65 8.02 27.31 4.19
N ALA A 66 8.25 28.35 4.97
CA ALA A 66 7.98 28.33 6.41
C ALA A 66 6.50 28.04 6.71
N ALA A 67 5.59 28.61 5.91
CA ALA A 67 4.15 28.36 6.04
C ALA A 67 3.78 26.91 5.69
N LEU A 68 4.29 26.37 4.59
CA LEU A 68 4.02 24.98 4.20
C LEU A 68 4.64 23.98 5.17
N GLU A 69 5.86 24.23 5.65
CA GLU A 69 6.50 23.39 6.67
C GLU A 69 5.68 23.36 7.96
N ALA A 70 5.12 24.48 8.40
CA ALA A 70 4.23 24.52 9.57
C ALA A 70 3.00 23.63 9.37
N LEU A 71 2.31 23.78 8.23
CA LEU A 71 1.15 22.95 7.90
C LEU A 71 1.51 21.46 7.83
N HIS A 72 2.62 21.12 7.19
CA HIS A 72 3.09 19.74 7.08
C HIS A 72 3.48 19.15 8.45
N ARG A 73 4.09 19.93 9.35
CA ARG A 73 4.40 19.48 10.72
C ARG A 73 3.14 19.13 11.50
N ASP A 74 2.11 19.97 11.43
CA ASP A 74 0.84 19.73 12.12
C ASP A 74 0.12 18.50 11.56
N TYR A 75 0.06 18.38 10.23
CA TYR A 75 -0.52 17.22 9.55
C TYR A 75 0.22 15.92 9.90
N THR A 76 1.55 15.94 9.84
CA THR A 76 2.38 14.76 10.11
C THR A 76 2.26 14.32 11.57
N ARG A 77 2.26 15.26 12.53
CA ARG A 77 2.02 14.94 13.95
C ARG A 77 0.68 14.23 14.14
N ALA A 78 -0.38 14.77 13.53
CA ALA A 78 -1.70 14.17 13.62
C ALA A 78 -1.75 12.79 12.93
N LEU A 79 -1.09 12.63 11.79
CA LEU A 79 -0.97 11.35 11.08
C LEU A 79 -0.25 10.32 11.94
N THR A 80 0.90 10.64 12.53
CA THR A 80 1.66 9.74 13.41
C THR A 80 0.80 9.23 14.57
N ALA A 81 0.05 10.11 15.24
CA ALA A 81 -0.85 9.68 16.32
C ALA A 81 -1.93 8.68 15.84
N ARG A 82 -2.44 8.85 14.60
CA ARG A 82 -3.39 7.90 14.00
C ARG A 82 -2.72 6.58 13.61
N LEU A 83 -1.47 6.62 13.12
CA LEU A 83 -0.69 5.42 12.83
C LEU A 83 -0.40 4.62 14.11
N ASP A 84 -0.04 5.29 15.20
CA ASP A 84 0.14 4.63 16.51
C ASP A 84 -1.16 3.95 16.99
N THR A 85 -2.29 4.63 16.85
CA THR A 85 -3.61 4.07 17.17
C THR A 85 -3.93 2.86 16.30
N LEU A 86 -3.63 2.94 14.99
CA LEU A 86 -3.81 1.83 14.05
C LEU A 86 -2.95 0.63 14.44
N ALA A 87 -1.69 0.83 14.81
CA ALA A 87 -0.79 -0.26 15.20
C ALA A 87 -1.37 -1.08 16.36
N GLY A 88 -1.81 -0.40 17.43
CA GLY A 88 -2.45 -1.06 18.57
C GLY A 88 -3.74 -1.77 18.18
N THR A 89 -4.60 -1.09 17.40
CA THR A 89 -5.87 -1.69 16.94
C THR A 89 -5.65 -2.96 16.13
N VAL A 90 -4.68 -2.95 15.20
CA VAL A 90 -4.37 -4.13 14.39
C VAL A 90 -3.81 -5.25 15.28
N ALA A 91 -2.89 -4.96 16.19
CA ALA A 91 -2.35 -5.96 17.10
C ALA A 91 -3.44 -6.62 17.96
N ASP A 92 -4.35 -5.83 18.52
CA ASP A 92 -5.49 -6.33 19.29
C ASP A 92 -6.41 -7.22 18.44
N MET A 93 -6.71 -6.81 17.21
CA MET A 93 -7.55 -7.59 16.30
C MET A 93 -6.90 -8.91 15.89
N GLU A 94 -5.59 -8.91 15.64
CA GLU A 94 -4.82 -10.11 15.32
C GLU A 94 -4.75 -11.07 16.51
N ALA A 95 -4.48 -10.57 17.71
CA ALA A 95 -4.45 -11.39 18.92
C ALA A 95 -5.82 -12.01 19.23
N ARG A 96 -6.91 -11.24 19.08
CA ARG A 96 -8.28 -11.77 19.23
C ARG A 96 -8.61 -12.82 18.18
N ALA A 97 -8.18 -12.61 16.92
CA ALA A 97 -8.39 -13.59 15.86
C ALA A 97 -7.66 -14.90 16.15
N LEU A 98 -6.41 -14.83 16.63
CA LEU A 98 -5.63 -15.99 17.06
C LEU A 98 -6.29 -16.70 18.24
N GLY A 99 -6.71 -15.97 19.28
CA GLY A 99 -7.33 -16.56 20.47
C GLY A 99 -8.69 -17.20 20.18
N ALA A 100 -9.47 -16.63 19.26
CA ALA A 100 -10.72 -17.24 18.80
C ALA A 100 -10.48 -18.49 17.93
N ALA A 101 -9.41 -18.50 17.13
CA ALA A 101 -9.07 -19.64 16.28
C ALA A 101 -8.46 -20.82 17.07
N LEU A 102 -7.79 -20.53 18.19
CA LEU A 102 -7.09 -21.48 19.05
C LEU A 102 -7.62 -21.38 20.48
N GLU A 103 -8.86 -21.81 20.68
CA GLU A 103 -9.51 -21.77 22.00
C GLU A 103 -8.68 -22.51 23.05
N GLY A 104 -8.49 -21.86 24.21
CA GLY A 104 -7.69 -22.41 25.32
C GLY A 104 -6.19 -22.17 25.20
N VAL A 105 -5.71 -21.48 24.16
CA VAL A 105 -4.31 -21.06 24.03
C VAL A 105 -4.15 -19.60 24.46
N ASP A 106 -3.13 -19.34 25.29
CA ASP A 106 -2.77 -17.99 25.68
C ASP A 106 -2.14 -17.25 24.49
N VAL A 107 -2.74 -16.12 24.11
CA VAL A 107 -2.25 -15.28 23.00
C VAL A 107 -1.69 -13.97 23.55
N ALA A 108 -0.42 -13.72 23.27
CA ALA A 108 0.26 -12.49 23.61
C ALA A 108 -0.14 -11.34 22.66
N THR A 109 -0.37 -10.16 23.22
CA THR A 109 -0.54 -8.92 22.44
C THR A 109 0.66 -8.01 22.70
N PRO A 110 1.41 -7.57 21.66
CA PRO A 110 2.52 -6.65 21.84
C PRO A 110 2.08 -5.33 22.50
N ALA A 111 2.83 -4.88 23.51
CA ALA A 111 2.54 -3.62 24.18
C ALA A 111 2.73 -2.41 23.23
N ALA A 112 1.94 -1.35 23.41
CA ALA A 112 1.99 -0.17 22.55
C ALA A 112 3.40 0.46 22.37
N PRO A 113 4.27 0.55 23.39
CA PRO A 113 5.64 1.03 23.20
C PRO A 113 6.48 0.13 22.28
N ALA A 114 6.29 -1.19 22.35
CA ALA A 114 6.98 -2.15 21.50
C ALA A 114 6.51 -2.03 20.03
N LEU A 115 5.20 -1.87 19.81
CA LEU A 115 4.65 -1.64 18.48
C LEU A 115 5.17 -0.34 17.85
N ARG A 116 5.23 0.76 18.61
CA ARG A 116 5.81 2.02 18.12
C ARG A 116 7.28 1.84 17.74
N ALA A 117 8.06 1.20 18.61
CA ALA A 117 9.47 0.93 18.33
C ALA A 117 9.65 0.07 17.06
N ALA A 118 8.84 -0.97 16.89
CA ALA A 118 8.88 -1.82 15.70
C ALA A 118 8.49 -1.08 14.43
N VAL A 119 7.43 -0.25 14.45
CA VAL A 119 6.99 0.54 13.30
C VAL A 119 8.05 1.56 12.86
N THR A 120 8.72 2.20 13.80
CA THR A 120 9.81 3.15 13.50
C THR A 120 11.07 2.44 13.00
N ALA A 121 11.39 1.26 13.54
CA ALA A 121 12.61 0.52 13.20
C ALA A 121 12.50 -0.32 11.92
N ALA A 122 11.30 -0.75 11.55
CA ALA A 122 11.09 -1.59 10.38
C ALA A 122 11.22 -0.78 9.07
N PRO A 123 12.05 -1.24 8.10
CA PRO A 123 12.06 -0.63 6.78
C PRO A 123 10.76 -0.93 6.03
N LEU A 124 10.34 -0.01 5.16
CA LEU A 124 9.27 -0.26 4.21
C LEU A 124 9.67 -1.36 3.24
N ALA A 125 8.88 -2.43 3.17
CA ALA A 125 9.05 -3.55 2.25
C ALA A 125 8.70 -3.24 0.78
N VAL A 126 8.46 -1.96 0.46
CA VAL A 126 8.16 -1.48 -0.89
C VAL A 126 9.35 -1.82 -1.80
N ARG A 127 9.06 -2.37 -2.98
CA ARG A 127 10.06 -2.60 -4.01
C ARG A 127 10.12 -1.41 -4.95
N GLY A 128 11.34 -0.95 -5.26
CA GLY A 128 11.58 0.21 -6.12
C GLY A 128 11.76 1.51 -5.32
N ALA A 129 11.37 2.64 -5.91
CA ALA A 129 11.60 3.97 -5.33
C ALA A 129 10.92 4.12 -3.96
N GLY A 130 11.71 4.50 -2.94
CA GLY A 130 11.24 4.62 -1.55
C GLY A 130 11.26 3.30 -0.76
N GLY A 131 11.62 2.19 -1.39
CA GLY A 131 11.87 0.91 -0.72
C GLY A 131 13.07 0.99 0.23
N GLY A 132 12.96 0.30 1.38
CA GLY A 132 14.02 0.27 2.39
C GLY A 132 14.13 1.52 3.27
N MET A 133 13.35 2.58 2.99
CA MET A 133 13.25 3.73 3.89
C MET A 133 12.53 3.34 5.19
N LEU A 134 12.90 3.98 6.30
CA LEU A 134 12.07 3.97 7.50
C LEU A 134 10.84 4.88 7.32
N LEU A 135 9.82 4.67 8.14
CA LEU A 135 8.54 5.37 8.00
C LEU A 135 8.65 6.90 8.12
N GLU A 136 9.35 7.43 9.13
CA GLU A 136 9.44 8.88 9.27
C GLU A 136 10.25 9.54 8.14
N PRO A 137 11.44 9.02 7.75
CA PRO A 137 12.16 9.50 6.56
C PRO A 137 11.33 9.44 5.28
N PHE A 138 10.51 8.40 5.09
CA PHE A 138 9.61 8.27 3.94
C PHE A 138 8.57 9.41 3.88
N ILE A 139 7.94 9.73 5.01
CA ILE A 139 6.98 10.85 5.13
C ILE A 139 7.68 12.20 4.99
N ALA A 140 8.88 12.35 5.58
CA ALA A 140 9.67 13.58 5.50
C ALA A 140 10.11 13.89 4.06
N ALA A 141 10.59 12.89 3.32
CA ALA A 141 10.97 13.05 1.93
C ALA A 141 9.79 13.52 1.05
N TRP A 142 8.59 12.99 1.30
CA TRP A 142 7.37 13.48 0.65
C TRP A 142 7.08 14.95 0.98
N THR A 143 7.23 15.34 2.24
CA THR A 143 7.01 16.72 2.70
C THR A 143 7.94 17.68 1.96
N SER A 144 9.24 17.39 1.92
CA SER A 144 10.22 18.22 1.20
C SER A 144 9.87 18.33 -0.28
N ALA A 145 9.59 17.20 -0.94
CA ALA A 145 9.24 17.18 -2.35
C ALA A 145 7.91 17.92 -2.65
N SER A 146 6.95 17.90 -1.73
CA SER A 146 5.68 18.66 -1.84
C SER A 146 5.94 20.16 -1.87
N ILE A 147 6.78 20.65 -0.95
CA ILE A 147 7.15 22.07 -0.82
C ILE A 147 7.96 22.52 -2.03
N GLU A 148 8.97 21.75 -2.43
CA GLU A 148 9.83 22.04 -3.57
C GLU A 148 9.05 22.17 -4.88
N ARG A 149 8.02 21.33 -5.09
CA ARG A 149 7.15 21.45 -6.26
C ARG A 149 6.39 22.77 -6.29
N VAL A 150 5.83 23.20 -5.16
CA VAL A 150 5.11 24.47 -5.06
C VAL A 150 6.07 25.64 -5.29
N GLU A 151 7.23 25.65 -4.63
CA GLU A 151 8.25 26.66 -4.84
C GLU A 151 8.73 26.71 -6.29
N GLY A 152 8.91 25.55 -6.94
CA GLY A 152 9.33 25.46 -8.32
C GLY A 152 8.34 26.12 -9.28
N VAL A 153 7.03 25.94 -9.05
CA VAL A 153 5.99 26.64 -9.82
C VAL A 153 6.03 28.14 -9.59
N ILE A 154 6.13 28.59 -8.33
CA ILE A 154 6.18 30.02 -7.99
C ILE A 154 7.42 30.69 -8.60
N ARG A 155 8.60 30.10 -8.40
CA ARG A 155 9.88 30.60 -8.90
C ARG A 155 9.88 30.72 -10.42
N ARG A 156 9.42 29.68 -11.12
CA ARG A 156 9.30 29.69 -12.58
C ARG A 156 8.32 30.75 -13.07
N GLY A 157 7.14 30.86 -12.44
CA GLY A 157 6.14 31.84 -12.84
C GLY A 157 6.66 33.28 -12.76
N TYR A 158 7.36 33.64 -11.68
CA TYR A 158 7.99 34.97 -11.58
C TYR A 158 9.12 35.18 -12.59
N PHE A 159 9.95 34.15 -12.84
CA PHE A 159 11.02 34.23 -13.83
C PHE A 159 10.48 34.43 -15.26
N GLU A 160 9.36 33.80 -15.59
CA GLU A 160 8.66 33.94 -16.87
C GLU A 160 7.82 35.23 -16.98
N GLY A 161 7.81 36.09 -15.94
CA GLY A 161 7.03 37.33 -15.94
C GLY A 161 5.52 37.14 -15.82
N ARG A 162 5.06 35.99 -15.31
CA ARG A 162 3.63 35.72 -15.08
C ARG A 162 3.04 36.60 -13.99
N THR A 163 1.75 36.89 -14.08
CA THR A 163 1.03 37.59 -13.01
C THR A 163 0.79 36.69 -11.80
N THR A 164 0.57 37.29 -10.63
CA THR A 164 0.21 36.55 -9.41
C THR A 164 -0.99 35.63 -9.62
N GLU A 165 -2.01 36.07 -10.37
CA GLU A 165 -3.22 35.28 -10.67
C GLU A 165 -2.91 34.07 -11.54
N GLN A 166 -1.97 34.19 -12.48
CA GLN A 166 -1.49 33.08 -13.30
C GLN A 166 -0.73 32.07 -12.44
N ILE A 167 0.17 32.52 -11.57
CA ILE A 167 0.93 31.66 -10.65
C ILE A 167 -0.03 30.91 -9.70
N VAL A 168 -0.98 31.62 -9.10
CA VAL A 168 -2.02 31.02 -8.24
C VAL A 168 -2.81 29.96 -9.01
N ARG A 169 -3.13 30.21 -10.29
CA ARG A 169 -3.80 29.23 -11.16
C ARG A 169 -2.94 28.01 -11.42
N ASP A 170 -1.64 28.15 -11.67
CA ASP A 170 -0.73 27.01 -11.87
C ASP A 170 -0.54 26.18 -10.59
N VAL A 171 -0.58 26.84 -9.43
CA VAL A 171 -0.50 26.16 -8.14
C VAL A 171 -1.80 25.37 -7.86
N ARG A 172 -2.94 26.05 -7.95
CA ARG A 172 -4.24 25.52 -7.54
C ARG A 172 -4.91 24.63 -8.59
N GLY A 173 -4.72 24.94 -9.86
CA GLY A 173 -5.49 24.43 -10.98
C GLY A 173 -6.70 25.29 -11.33
N THR A 174 -7.41 24.91 -12.39
CA THR A 174 -8.54 25.63 -12.96
C THR A 174 -9.87 24.98 -12.63
N LYS A 175 -10.93 25.79 -12.51
CA LYS A 175 -12.30 25.27 -12.33
C LYS A 175 -12.74 24.40 -13.52
N ALA A 176 -12.32 24.75 -14.73
CA ALA A 176 -12.64 24.00 -15.95
C ALA A 176 -12.10 22.56 -15.90
N ALA A 177 -10.90 22.35 -15.34
CA ALA A 177 -10.31 21.04 -15.14
C ALA A 177 -10.64 20.40 -13.77
N ASN A 178 -11.63 20.94 -13.04
CA ASN A 178 -11.94 20.54 -11.65
C ASN A 178 -10.70 20.55 -10.73
N TYR A 179 -9.80 21.51 -10.94
CA TYR A 179 -8.54 21.70 -10.20
C TYR A 179 -7.56 20.53 -10.32
N ARG A 180 -7.66 19.70 -11.37
CA ARG A 180 -6.78 18.54 -11.60
C ARG A 180 -5.52 18.84 -12.42
N ASP A 181 -5.37 20.08 -12.85
CA ASP A 181 -4.29 20.60 -13.69
C ASP A 181 -3.24 21.44 -12.92
N GLY A 182 -3.44 21.65 -11.62
CA GLY A 182 -2.51 22.39 -10.76
C GLY A 182 -1.48 21.52 -10.03
N ILE A 183 -0.42 22.14 -9.50
CA ILE A 183 0.61 21.40 -8.74
C ILE A 183 0.08 20.78 -7.46
N LEU A 184 -0.97 21.37 -6.85
CA LEU A 184 -1.60 20.79 -5.67
C LEU A 184 -2.29 19.45 -5.97
N GLU A 185 -2.74 19.18 -7.20
CA GLU A 185 -3.25 17.85 -7.59
C GLU A 185 -2.12 16.81 -7.65
N VAL A 186 -0.92 17.20 -8.08
CA VAL A 186 0.25 16.31 -8.03
C VAL A 186 0.59 15.99 -6.57
N ASN A 187 0.59 17.01 -5.70
CA ASN A 187 0.80 16.82 -4.27
C ASN A 187 -0.31 15.96 -3.64
N ARG A 188 -1.56 16.09 -4.07
CA ARG A 188 -2.69 15.23 -3.65
C ARG A 188 -2.43 13.76 -3.95
N ARG A 189 -2.12 13.43 -5.20
CA ARG A 189 -1.89 12.03 -5.61
C ARG A 189 -0.70 11.41 -4.88
N ASN A 190 0.37 12.19 -4.69
CA ASN A 190 1.55 11.75 -3.94
C ASN A 190 1.25 11.56 -2.46
N ALA A 191 0.54 12.50 -1.83
CA ALA A 191 0.13 12.40 -0.43
C ALA A 191 -0.72 11.15 -0.19
N ARG A 192 -1.70 10.87 -1.06
CA ARG A 192 -2.53 9.65 -0.96
C ARG A 192 -1.68 8.40 -1.02
N THR A 193 -0.74 8.35 -1.95
CA THR A 193 0.17 7.21 -2.09
C THR A 193 1.03 6.99 -0.85
N VAL A 194 1.62 8.05 -0.31
CA VAL A 194 2.47 8.00 0.89
C VAL A 194 1.68 7.56 2.11
N VAL A 195 0.51 8.16 2.34
CA VAL A 195 -0.35 7.83 3.48
C VAL A 195 -0.90 6.41 3.38
N HIS A 196 -1.39 5.99 2.21
CA HIS A 196 -1.88 4.62 2.01
C HIS A 196 -0.77 3.58 2.23
N THR A 197 0.44 3.88 1.76
CA THR A 197 1.61 2.99 1.93
C THR A 197 2.03 2.95 3.40
N GLY A 198 2.05 4.10 4.10
CA GLY A 198 2.34 4.17 5.53
C GLY A 198 1.32 3.39 6.37
N LEU A 199 0.03 3.54 6.09
CA LEU A 199 -1.04 2.78 6.75
C LEU A 199 -0.88 1.26 6.54
N GLN A 200 -0.56 0.84 5.31
CA GLN A 200 -0.32 -0.58 5.01
C GLN A 200 0.92 -1.10 5.73
N HIS A 201 2.00 -0.30 5.79
CA HIS A 201 3.23 -0.64 6.49
C HIS A 201 2.97 -0.83 7.99
N VAL A 202 2.32 0.15 8.64
CA VAL A 202 2.01 0.07 10.08
C VAL A 202 1.13 -1.13 10.41
N ALA A 203 0.06 -1.35 9.65
CA ALA A 203 -0.81 -2.50 9.86
C ALA A 203 -0.04 -3.82 9.70
N HIS A 204 0.85 -3.90 8.71
CA HIS A 204 1.61 -5.11 8.49
C HIS A 204 2.68 -5.34 9.57
N VAL A 205 3.40 -4.31 10.01
CA VAL A 205 4.36 -4.42 11.12
C VAL A 205 3.63 -4.89 12.39
N ALA A 206 2.51 -4.26 12.75
CA ALA A 206 1.74 -4.68 13.93
C ALA A 206 1.29 -6.14 13.87
N ARG A 207 0.83 -6.59 12.69
CA ARG A 207 0.47 -7.98 12.45
C ARG A 207 1.67 -8.93 12.62
N THR A 208 2.79 -8.62 12.00
CA THR A 208 4.00 -9.45 12.08
C THR A 208 4.57 -9.49 13.50
N GLU A 209 4.55 -8.38 14.23
CA GLU A 209 4.97 -8.37 15.64
C GLU A 209 4.02 -9.19 16.52
N THR A 210 2.73 -9.18 16.23
CA THR A 210 1.76 -10.06 16.92
C THR A 210 2.04 -11.54 16.61
N MET A 211 2.36 -11.88 15.36
CA MET A 211 2.76 -13.26 15.02
C MET A 211 4.05 -13.67 15.73
N LYS A 212 5.07 -12.80 15.78
CA LYS A 212 6.34 -13.07 16.47
C LYS A 212 6.17 -13.25 17.98
N ALA A 213 5.30 -12.45 18.61
CA ALA A 213 4.98 -12.57 20.02
C ALA A 213 4.29 -13.92 20.36
N ASN A 214 3.78 -14.61 19.35
CA ASN A 214 3.07 -15.89 19.45
C ASN A 214 3.77 -16.98 18.61
N ALA A 215 5.11 -16.94 18.50
CA ALA A 215 5.88 -17.90 17.69
C ALA A 215 5.82 -19.35 18.23
N ASP A 216 5.37 -19.53 19.47
CA ASP A 216 5.05 -20.82 20.07
C ASP A 216 3.83 -21.48 19.40
N ILE A 217 2.93 -20.72 18.77
CA ILE A 217 1.75 -21.24 18.05
C ILE A 217 1.69 -20.85 16.57
N VAL A 218 2.46 -19.85 16.13
CA VAL A 218 2.56 -19.43 14.72
C VAL A 218 3.87 -19.94 14.11
N LYS A 219 3.78 -20.68 13.00
CA LYS A 219 4.94 -21.22 12.27
C LYS A 219 5.46 -20.27 11.19
N GLY A 220 4.56 -19.48 10.63
CA GLY A 220 4.86 -18.65 9.47
C GLY A 220 3.65 -17.82 9.08
N TYR A 221 3.65 -17.33 7.86
CA TYR A 221 2.53 -16.60 7.29
C TYR A 221 2.30 -17.01 5.85
N ARG A 222 1.05 -16.84 5.40
CA ARG A 222 0.63 -16.98 4.01
C ARG A 222 0.30 -15.62 3.44
N TRP A 223 0.77 -15.33 2.25
CA TRP A 223 0.39 -14.12 1.53
C TRP A 223 -1.03 -14.23 0.98
N VAL A 224 -1.83 -13.17 1.19
CA VAL A 224 -3.23 -13.09 0.78
C VAL A 224 -3.50 -11.76 0.06
N SER A 225 -3.66 -11.82 -1.26
CA SER A 225 -3.90 -10.71 -2.15
C SER A 225 -5.38 -10.32 -2.27
N THR A 226 -5.66 -9.07 -2.63
CA THR A 226 -7.03 -8.68 -2.98
C THR A 226 -7.42 -9.35 -4.31
N LEU A 227 -8.62 -9.93 -4.40
CA LEU A 227 -9.12 -10.57 -5.62
C LEU A 227 -9.91 -9.56 -6.47
N ASP A 228 -9.19 -8.73 -7.24
CA ASP A 228 -9.75 -7.77 -8.20
C ASP A 228 -8.76 -7.48 -9.35
N SER A 229 -9.16 -6.66 -10.34
CA SER A 229 -8.32 -6.30 -11.51
C SER A 229 -7.18 -5.33 -11.20
N ARG A 230 -7.15 -4.73 -10.01
CA ARG A 230 -6.19 -3.69 -9.60
C ARG A 230 -5.06 -4.24 -8.73
N THR A 231 -5.09 -5.52 -8.39
CA THR A 231 -4.00 -6.19 -7.67
C THR A 231 -2.77 -6.27 -8.59
N SER A 232 -1.62 -5.82 -8.10
CA SER A 232 -0.39 -5.79 -8.91
C SER A 232 0.12 -7.19 -9.26
N GLU A 233 0.77 -7.34 -10.41
CA GLU A 233 1.35 -8.62 -10.88
C GLU A 233 2.18 -9.33 -9.80
N LEU A 234 2.97 -8.56 -9.03
CA LEU A 234 3.73 -9.09 -7.91
C LEU A 234 2.81 -9.69 -6.84
N CYS A 235 1.78 -8.97 -6.41
CA CYS A 235 0.83 -9.48 -5.42
C CYS A 235 0.04 -10.68 -5.95
N GLN A 236 -0.41 -10.64 -7.21
CA GLN A 236 -1.10 -11.76 -7.85
C GLN A 236 -0.26 -13.04 -7.75
N SER A 237 1.05 -12.92 -8.00
CA SER A 237 2.02 -14.02 -8.02
C SER A 237 2.47 -14.51 -6.64
N LEU A 238 2.27 -13.70 -5.61
CA LEU A 238 2.55 -14.08 -4.22
C LEU A 238 1.34 -14.73 -3.53
N ASP A 239 0.13 -14.56 -4.04
CA ASP A 239 -1.08 -15.10 -3.38
C ASP A 239 -1.00 -16.61 -3.15
N GLY A 240 -1.25 -17.03 -1.92
CA GLY A 240 -1.18 -18.43 -1.51
C GLY A 240 0.20 -18.92 -1.07
N ARG A 241 1.30 -18.22 -1.39
CA ARG A 241 2.65 -18.61 -0.96
C ARG A 241 2.81 -18.47 0.55
N THR A 242 3.49 -19.45 1.15
CA THR A 242 3.79 -19.49 2.58
C THR A 242 5.26 -19.22 2.85
N PHE A 243 5.55 -18.51 3.94
CA PHE A 243 6.89 -18.15 4.36
C PHE A 243 7.03 -18.33 5.87
N ASP A 244 8.24 -18.62 6.32
CA ASP A 244 8.56 -18.69 7.74
C ASP A 244 8.56 -17.28 8.37
N LEU A 245 8.38 -17.21 9.70
CA LEU A 245 8.36 -15.93 10.40
C LEU A 245 9.70 -15.19 10.24
N GLY A 246 9.61 -13.94 9.76
CA GLY A 246 10.79 -13.10 9.53
C GLY A 246 11.48 -13.35 8.17
N GLU A 247 11.01 -14.34 7.40
CA GLU A 247 11.50 -14.62 6.06
C GLU A 247 10.50 -14.13 5.00
N GLY A 248 10.94 -14.01 3.74
CA GLY A 248 10.05 -13.75 2.61
C GLY A 248 9.57 -12.30 2.45
N PRO A 249 8.76 -12.03 1.41
CA PRO A 249 8.23 -10.71 1.12
C PRO A 249 7.04 -10.36 2.02
N LEU A 250 6.95 -9.07 2.38
CA LEU A 250 5.93 -8.52 3.27
C LEU A 250 5.18 -7.34 2.60
N PRO A 251 3.86 -7.16 2.84
CA PRO A 251 3.17 -5.94 2.43
C PRO A 251 3.66 -4.71 3.24
N PRO A 252 3.60 -3.49 2.67
CA PRO A 252 3.31 -3.18 1.28
C PRO A 252 4.53 -3.51 0.39
N ALA A 253 4.37 -4.44 -0.56
CA ALA A 253 5.43 -4.74 -1.53
C ALA A 253 5.58 -3.68 -2.64
N HIS A 254 4.63 -2.76 -2.76
CA HIS A 254 4.63 -1.65 -3.70
C HIS A 254 3.79 -0.49 -3.16
N PRO A 255 3.92 0.74 -3.71
CA PRO A 255 3.05 1.85 -3.32
C PRO A 255 1.57 1.51 -3.56
N ASN A 256 0.69 1.90 -2.63
CA ASN A 256 -0.74 1.58 -2.65
C ASN A 256 -1.07 0.07 -2.59
N CYS A 257 -0.20 -0.77 -2.02
CA CYS A 257 -0.50 -2.20 -1.83
C CYS A 257 -1.74 -2.41 -0.93
N ARG A 258 -2.56 -3.40 -1.32
CA ARG A 258 -3.80 -3.81 -0.64
C ARG A 258 -3.80 -5.27 -0.20
N SER A 259 -2.72 -5.99 -0.48
CA SER A 259 -2.53 -7.38 -0.04
C SER A 259 -2.12 -7.43 1.43
N THR A 260 -2.51 -8.50 2.09
CA THR A 260 -2.21 -8.78 3.49
C THR A 260 -1.49 -10.12 3.63
N VAL A 261 -1.19 -10.49 4.88
CA VAL A 261 -0.71 -11.83 5.22
C VAL A 261 -1.62 -12.42 6.30
N VAL A 262 -1.66 -13.74 6.38
CA VAL A 262 -2.43 -14.51 7.36
C VAL A 262 -1.48 -15.43 8.11
N PRO A 263 -1.58 -15.55 9.44
CA PRO A 263 -0.74 -16.49 10.18
C PRO A 263 -0.99 -17.93 9.75
N VAL A 264 0.09 -18.69 9.61
CA VAL A 264 0.07 -20.15 9.49
C VAL A 264 0.38 -20.70 10.87
N THR A 265 -0.64 -21.26 11.53
CA THR A 265 -0.52 -21.78 12.89
C THR A 265 -0.01 -23.22 12.89
N LYS A 266 0.47 -23.66 14.06
CA LYS A 266 0.53 -25.08 14.39
C LYS A 266 -0.88 -25.68 14.35
N THR A 267 -0.96 -26.96 13.99
CA THR A 267 -2.15 -27.80 14.09
C THR A 267 -2.45 -28.07 15.57
N PHE A 268 -3.70 -28.39 15.89
CA PHE A 268 -4.08 -28.80 17.25
C PHE A 268 -3.23 -29.97 17.74
N ARG A 269 -2.96 -30.94 16.86
CA ARG A 269 -2.08 -32.09 17.18
C ARG A 269 -0.63 -31.67 17.47
N GLU A 270 -0.08 -30.72 16.71
CA GLU A 270 1.25 -30.13 17.01
C GLU A 270 1.25 -29.34 18.34
N LEU A 271 0.09 -28.90 18.82
CA LEU A 271 -0.11 -28.24 20.12
C LEU A 271 -0.47 -29.24 21.24
N GLY A 272 -0.51 -30.55 20.96
CA GLY A 272 -0.87 -31.59 21.94
C GLY A 272 -2.37 -31.70 22.21
N ILE A 273 -3.21 -31.14 21.34
CA ILE A 273 -4.68 -31.16 21.44
C ILE A 273 -5.21 -32.14 20.39
N ASP A 274 -5.86 -33.22 20.83
CA ASP A 274 -6.41 -34.25 19.94
C ASP A 274 -7.83 -33.91 19.51
N VAL A 275 -7.94 -32.91 18.63
CA VAL A 275 -9.20 -32.52 17.96
C VAL A 275 -8.97 -32.34 16.47
N ASP A 276 -10.05 -32.42 15.69
CA ASP A 276 -9.99 -32.20 14.25
C ASP A 276 -9.76 -30.73 13.89
N GLU A 277 -9.09 -30.51 12.76
CA GLU A 277 -8.84 -29.17 12.25
C GLU A 277 -10.11 -28.53 11.68
N VAL A 278 -10.15 -27.20 11.72
CA VAL A 278 -11.29 -26.43 11.21
C VAL A 278 -11.45 -26.64 9.70
N PRO A 279 -12.68 -26.95 9.21
CA PRO A 279 -12.95 -27.11 7.78
C PRO A 279 -12.64 -25.85 6.95
N PRO A 280 -12.41 -25.99 5.63
CA PRO A 280 -12.27 -24.88 4.70
C PRO A 280 -13.39 -23.83 4.81
N GLY A 281 -13.02 -22.56 4.93
CA GLY A 281 -13.89 -21.39 5.02
C GLY A 281 -13.83 -20.52 3.75
N THR A 282 -14.24 -19.26 3.82
CA THR A 282 -14.35 -18.35 2.67
C THR A 282 -13.48 -17.09 2.79
N ARG A 283 -13.14 -16.43 1.68
CA ARG A 283 -12.54 -15.09 1.58
C ARG A 283 -13.35 -14.21 0.64
N ALA A 284 -13.24 -12.89 0.77
CA ALA A 284 -13.90 -11.94 -0.14
C ALA A 284 -13.21 -11.83 -1.50
N SER A 285 -14.02 -11.62 -2.55
CA SER A 285 -13.66 -11.29 -3.92
C SER A 285 -14.54 -10.15 -4.44
N VAL A 286 -14.19 -9.58 -5.59
CA VAL A 286 -14.99 -8.55 -6.28
C VAL A 286 -16.45 -9.00 -6.54
N ASP A 287 -16.68 -10.29 -6.77
CA ASP A 287 -18.01 -10.86 -7.08
C ASP A 287 -18.71 -11.53 -5.89
N GLY A 288 -18.13 -11.42 -4.68
CA GLY A 288 -18.68 -12.06 -3.47
C GLY A 288 -17.69 -13.00 -2.78
N GLN A 289 -18.21 -13.89 -1.92
CA GLN A 289 -17.36 -14.82 -1.16
C GLN A 289 -16.93 -16.02 -2.01
N VAL A 290 -15.66 -16.41 -1.88
CA VAL A 290 -15.04 -17.58 -2.54
C VAL A 290 -14.31 -18.43 -1.49
N PRO A 291 -13.91 -19.69 -1.78
CA PRO A 291 -13.14 -20.48 -0.82
C PRO A 291 -11.85 -19.78 -0.36
N ALA A 292 -11.50 -19.88 0.93
CA ALA A 292 -10.33 -19.22 1.53
C ALA A 292 -8.98 -19.73 0.99
N SER A 293 -8.97 -20.95 0.45
CA SER A 293 -7.83 -21.55 -0.23
C SER A 293 -7.65 -21.08 -1.66
N LEU A 294 -8.68 -20.48 -2.28
CA LEU A 294 -8.65 -20.07 -3.67
C LEU A 294 -7.59 -18.97 -3.84
N THR A 295 -6.57 -19.26 -4.64
CA THR A 295 -5.49 -18.32 -4.98
C THR A 295 -5.93 -17.35 -6.07
N TYR A 296 -5.18 -16.26 -6.26
CA TYR A 296 -5.51 -15.21 -7.22
C TYR A 296 -5.69 -15.75 -8.63
N PHE A 297 -4.77 -16.61 -9.09
CA PHE A 297 -4.86 -17.16 -10.45
C PHE A 297 -5.89 -18.29 -10.57
N GLU A 298 -6.19 -19.04 -9.51
CA GLU A 298 -7.34 -19.95 -9.56
C GLU A 298 -8.66 -19.18 -9.65
N TRP A 299 -8.79 -18.10 -8.88
CA TRP A 299 -9.92 -17.18 -8.96
C TRP A 299 -10.00 -16.49 -10.32
N LEU A 300 -8.89 -15.99 -10.86
CA LEU A 300 -8.87 -15.27 -12.13
C LEU A 300 -9.30 -16.16 -13.30
N LYS A 301 -9.07 -17.48 -13.25
CA LYS A 301 -9.57 -18.43 -14.27
C LYS A 301 -11.09 -18.55 -14.32
N THR A 302 -11.81 -18.17 -13.25
CA THR A 302 -13.28 -18.20 -13.24
C THR A 302 -13.90 -16.94 -13.82
N GLN A 303 -13.07 -15.93 -14.13
CA GLN A 303 -13.52 -14.61 -14.58
C GLN A 303 -13.71 -14.56 -16.11
N PRO A 304 -14.56 -13.65 -16.62
CA PRO A 304 -14.69 -13.42 -18.07
C PRO A 304 -13.35 -13.05 -18.71
N ALA A 305 -13.09 -13.50 -19.94
CA ALA A 305 -11.81 -13.25 -20.63
C ALA A 305 -11.44 -11.77 -20.71
N SER A 306 -12.42 -10.87 -20.87
CA SER A 306 -12.21 -9.42 -20.86
C SER A 306 -11.67 -8.91 -19.52
N PHE A 307 -12.11 -9.49 -18.40
CA PHE A 307 -11.62 -9.14 -17.07
C PHE A 307 -10.20 -9.65 -16.85
N VAL A 308 -9.90 -10.86 -17.34
CA VAL A 308 -8.54 -11.43 -17.30
C VAL A 308 -7.56 -10.56 -18.09
N GLU A 309 -7.98 -10.07 -19.26
CA GLU A 309 -7.18 -9.15 -20.08
C GLU A 309 -6.98 -7.78 -19.41
N GLU A 310 -8.00 -7.25 -18.72
CA GLU A 310 -7.87 -6.03 -17.90
C GLU A 310 -6.83 -6.23 -16.78
N ALA A 311 -6.87 -7.38 -16.10
CA ALA A 311 -6.02 -7.66 -14.94
C ALA A 311 -4.56 -7.99 -15.29
N LEU A 312 -4.31 -8.62 -16.45
CA LEU A 312 -2.99 -9.12 -16.85
C LEU A 312 -2.36 -8.38 -18.04
N GLY A 313 -3.16 -7.64 -18.79
CA GLY A 313 -2.79 -7.20 -20.14
C GLY A 313 -2.85 -8.34 -21.17
N PRO A 314 -2.82 -7.99 -22.47
CA PRO A 314 -3.16 -8.92 -23.56
C PRO A 314 -2.23 -10.13 -23.64
N THR A 315 -0.91 -9.93 -23.55
CA THR A 315 0.05 -11.02 -23.74
C THR A 315 0.03 -12.02 -22.59
N ARG A 316 0.05 -11.54 -21.33
CA ARG A 316 -0.02 -12.42 -20.16
C ARG A 316 -1.38 -13.13 -20.09
N ALA A 317 -2.47 -12.46 -20.45
CA ALA A 317 -3.79 -13.09 -20.55
C ALA A 317 -3.84 -14.20 -21.61
N ALA A 318 -3.21 -14.00 -22.78
CA ALA A 318 -3.12 -15.04 -23.81
C ALA A 318 -2.35 -16.27 -23.29
N VAL A 319 -1.19 -16.07 -22.68
CA VAL A 319 -0.40 -17.14 -22.04
C VAL A 319 -1.22 -17.87 -20.97
N PHE A 320 -1.94 -17.12 -20.14
CA PHE A 320 -2.72 -17.65 -19.04
C PHE A 320 -3.93 -18.48 -19.48
N LEU A 321 -4.68 -17.99 -20.47
CA LEU A 321 -5.93 -18.62 -20.92
C LEU A 321 -5.70 -19.71 -21.97
N LYS A 322 -4.75 -19.50 -22.88
CA LYS A 322 -4.54 -20.36 -24.07
C LYS A 322 -3.25 -21.18 -23.98
N GLY A 323 -2.30 -20.79 -23.13
CA GLY A 323 -1.00 -21.42 -23.03
C GLY A 323 -0.99 -22.79 -22.37
N GLY A 324 -2.14 -23.30 -21.89
CA GLY A 324 -2.24 -24.63 -21.27
C GLY A 324 -1.34 -24.81 -20.05
N ILE A 325 -1.27 -23.77 -19.21
CA ILE A 325 -0.46 -23.69 -17.99
C ILE A 325 -1.36 -23.72 -16.74
N SER A 326 -0.93 -24.40 -15.68
CA SER A 326 -1.65 -24.41 -14.40
C SER A 326 -1.60 -23.02 -13.74
N SER A 327 -2.47 -22.76 -12.78
CA SER A 327 -2.47 -21.46 -12.08
C SER A 327 -1.20 -21.26 -11.26
N ASP A 328 -0.70 -22.32 -10.63
CA ASP A 328 0.52 -22.32 -9.82
C ASP A 328 1.79 -22.15 -10.68
N ASP A 329 1.84 -22.85 -11.82
CA ASP A 329 2.95 -22.71 -12.76
C ASP A 329 2.97 -21.30 -13.35
N PHE A 330 1.80 -20.72 -13.66
CA PHE A 330 1.71 -19.34 -14.12
C PHE A 330 2.19 -18.37 -13.04
N ALA A 331 1.74 -18.54 -11.79
CA ALA A 331 2.19 -17.73 -10.66
C ALA A 331 3.71 -17.77 -10.48
N THR A 332 4.32 -18.93 -10.72
CA THR A 332 5.76 -19.12 -10.62
C THR A 332 6.49 -18.53 -11.82
N LEU A 333 5.91 -18.64 -13.02
CA LEU A 333 6.47 -18.08 -14.25
C LEU A 333 6.55 -16.56 -14.21
N GLN A 334 5.69 -15.88 -13.44
CA GLN A 334 5.75 -14.42 -13.27
C GLN A 334 6.95 -13.91 -12.46
N LEU A 335 7.65 -14.80 -11.74
CA LEU A 335 8.67 -14.41 -10.76
C LEU A 335 10.08 -14.88 -11.14
N GLY A 336 11.02 -13.95 -11.00
CA GLY A 336 12.46 -14.17 -11.11
C GLY A 336 13.10 -14.47 -9.75
N ARG A 337 14.42 -14.29 -9.70
CA ARG A 337 15.17 -14.40 -8.43
C ARG A 337 14.66 -13.32 -7.45
N ASN A 338 14.63 -13.67 -6.17
CA ASN A 338 14.20 -12.79 -5.07
C ASN A 338 12.78 -12.21 -5.25
N PHE A 339 11.88 -12.90 -5.97
CA PHE A 339 10.49 -12.48 -6.23
C PHE A 339 10.36 -11.17 -7.04
N GLN A 340 11.33 -10.83 -7.88
CA GLN A 340 11.15 -9.72 -8.84
C GLN A 340 10.24 -10.18 -9.99
N PRO A 341 9.28 -9.35 -10.45
CA PRO A 341 8.47 -9.67 -11.62
C PRO A 341 9.34 -9.83 -12.87
N LEU A 342 9.05 -10.85 -13.69
CA LEU A 342 9.71 -11.04 -14.98
C LEU A 342 9.08 -10.19 -16.08
N THR A 343 9.90 -9.81 -17.06
CA THR A 343 9.39 -9.28 -18.34
C THR A 343 8.73 -10.39 -19.16
N ILE A 344 7.95 -10.00 -20.16
CA ILE A 344 7.30 -10.95 -21.07
C ILE A 344 8.36 -11.76 -21.84
N GLU A 345 9.46 -11.11 -22.22
CA GLU A 345 10.60 -11.73 -22.89
C GLU A 345 11.27 -12.77 -22.00
N GLU A 346 11.54 -12.45 -20.74
CA GLU A 346 12.12 -13.40 -19.78
C GLU A 346 11.18 -14.59 -19.51
N MET A 347 9.86 -14.34 -19.41
CA MET A 347 8.87 -15.42 -19.31
C MET A 347 8.89 -16.32 -20.55
N ARG A 348 9.00 -15.73 -21.75
CA ARG A 348 9.06 -16.45 -23.02
C ARG A 348 10.31 -17.31 -23.13
N GLU A 349 11.46 -16.80 -22.70
CA GLU A 349 12.70 -17.55 -22.64
C GLU A 349 12.59 -18.77 -21.70
N LYS A 350 11.92 -18.60 -20.56
CA LYS A 350 11.73 -19.69 -19.59
C LYS A 350 10.69 -20.74 -20.03
N ALA A 351 9.66 -20.32 -20.75
CA ALA A 351 8.53 -21.18 -21.10
C ALA A 351 8.08 -21.03 -22.57
N PRO A 352 8.98 -21.20 -23.56
CA PRO A 352 8.69 -20.88 -24.96
C PRO A 352 7.49 -21.65 -25.52
N LYS A 353 7.36 -22.94 -25.17
CA LYS A 353 6.22 -23.78 -25.60
C LYS A 353 4.87 -23.29 -25.08
N VAL A 354 4.83 -22.59 -23.93
CA VAL A 354 3.58 -22.03 -23.39
C VAL A 354 3.16 -20.82 -24.23
N PHE A 355 4.12 -19.99 -24.62
CA PHE A 355 3.91 -18.82 -25.48
C PHE A 355 3.50 -19.23 -26.91
N GLU A 356 4.18 -20.24 -27.48
CA GLU A 356 3.82 -20.82 -28.78
C GLU A 356 2.37 -21.35 -28.78
N ARG A 357 1.96 -22.10 -27.74
CA ARG A 357 0.57 -22.58 -27.60
C ARG A 357 -0.44 -21.43 -27.47
N ALA A 358 -0.04 -20.35 -26.81
CA ALA A 358 -0.87 -19.16 -26.66
C ALA A 358 -0.94 -18.28 -27.92
N GLY A 359 -0.05 -18.51 -28.89
CA GLY A 359 0.03 -17.76 -30.14
C GLY A 359 0.62 -16.35 -29.98
N VAL A 360 1.51 -16.13 -29.00
CA VAL A 360 2.08 -14.81 -28.67
C VAL A 360 3.59 -14.79 -28.50
#